data_AF-A0A928CSL4-F1
#
_entry.id   AF-A0A928CSL4-F1
#
_cell.length_a   1.000
_cell.length_b   1.000
_cell.length_c   1.000
_cell.angle_alpha   90.00
_cell.angle_beta   90.00
_cell.angle_gamma   90.00
#
_symmetry.space_group_name_H-M   'P 1'
#
loop_
_entity.id
_entity.type
_entity.pdbx_description
1 polymer ?
#
loop_
_entity_poly.entity_id
_entity_poly.type
_entity_poly.pdbx_seq_one_letter_code
_entity_poly.pdbx_strand_id
1 'polypeptide(L)'
;MLKMFSVVFVLLNILLFSLHADEELRRTADKIYRDALTEYSCVLTDREAEDAAVQLCRLEGLSVKSFEKAAIAMEVLIKGLRAVVEQKRKPDEVYESLQMKKYNISPANWSYYLKKYRTSKAIARLEKWIPNNEQIIIRSLAKNYRRIIERWLLEQKILIISSRSTPNVSDEQKIRSWWKRRVDQQAQISGTDKDVLIGILSRRVPMPKKQAEFWKQHFKHKLNSPADKK
;
A
#
# COMPACT_ATOMS: atom_id res chain seq x y z
N MET A 1 8.08 -20.36 6.81
CA MET A 1 8.78 -19.06 6.97
C MET A 1 8.59 -18.07 5.82
N LEU A 2 8.08 -18.46 4.63
CA LEU A 2 7.86 -17.56 3.49
C LEU A 2 6.62 -16.63 3.56
N LYS A 3 5.62 -16.90 4.42
CA LYS A 3 4.33 -16.18 4.36
C LYS A 3 4.36 -14.75 4.90
N MET A 4 5.17 -14.47 5.94
CA MET A 4 5.34 -13.11 6.46
C MET A 4 6.15 -12.21 5.52
N PHE A 5 7.03 -12.81 4.71
CA PHE A 5 7.78 -12.05 3.72
C PHE A 5 6.82 -11.45 2.69
N SER A 6 5.77 -12.13 2.23
CA SER A 6 4.84 -11.58 1.22
C SER A 6 4.14 -10.29 1.68
N VAL A 7 3.59 -10.25 2.90
CA VAL A 7 2.86 -9.06 3.40
C VAL A 7 3.82 -7.91 3.74
N VAL A 8 4.98 -8.22 4.31
CA VAL A 8 6.03 -7.23 4.61
C VAL A 8 6.70 -6.71 3.35
N PHE A 9 6.90 -7.55 2.32
CA PHE A 9 7.44 -7.15 1.01
C PHE A 9 6.42 -6.32 0.22
N VAL A 10 5.12 -6.57 0.38
CA VAL A 10 4.08 -5.70 -0.18
C VAL A 10 4.06 -4.33 0.53
N LEU A 11 4.24 -4.28 1.86
CA LEU A 11 4.40 -3.02 2.60
C LEU A 11 5.72 -2.29 2.28
N LEU A 12 6.82 -3.02 2.04
CA LEU A 12 8.13 -2.48 1.63
C LEU A 12 8.17 -2.05 0.16
N ASN A 13 7.42 -2.69 -0.74
CA ASN A 13 7.32 -2.25 -2.15
C ASN A 13 6.52 -0.97 -2.31
N ILE A 14 5.64 -0.63 -1.37
CA ILE A 14 5.04 0.72 -1.31
C ILE A 14 6.12 1.78 -0.96
N LEU A 15 7.19 1.40 -0.26
CA LEU A 15 8.31 2.26 0.13
C LEU A 15 9.48 2.28 -0.87
N LEU A 16 9.65 1.23 -1.70
CA LEU A 16 10.74 1.08 -2.67
C LEU A 16 10.47 1.67 -4.06
N PHE A 17 9.41 2.47 -4.21
CA PHE A 17 9.29 3.37 -5.35
C PHE A 17 10.31 4.50 -5.21
N SER A 18 11.60 4.25 -5.36
CA SER A 18 12.68 5.25 -5.38
C SER A 18 13.58 5.05 -6.60
N LEU A 19 12.98 4.88 -7.78
CA LEU A 19 13.63 5.28 -9.03
C LEU A 19 13.57 6.81 -9.10
N HIS A 20 14.73 7.45 -9.25
CA HIS A 20 14.94 8.89 -9.40
C HIS A 20 14.02 9.48 -10.49
N ALA A 21 12.79 9.80 -10.11
CA ALA A 21 11.85 10.57 -10.88
C ALA A 21 11.50 11.76 -10.01
N ASP A 22 11.49 12.95 -10.60
CA ASP A 22 11.13 14.20 -9.96
C ASP A 22 9.91 14.00 -9.05
N GLU A 23 9.96 14.55 -7.83
CA GLU A 23 8.85 14.48 -6.88
C GLU A 23 7.56 15.06 -7.50
N GLU A 24 7.71 16.03 -8.40
CA GLU A 24 6.60 16.62 -9.17
C GLU A 24 5.98 15.63 -10.16
N LEU A 25 6.79 14.87 -10.90
CA LEU A 25 6.30 13.85 -11.84
C LEU A 25 5.56 12.73 -11.11
N ARG A 26 6.03 12.36 -9.92
CA ARG A 26 5.34 11.36 -9.08
C ARG A 26 3.97 11.86 -8.60
N ARG A 27 3.89 13.11 -8.16
CA ARG A 27 2.61 13.74 -7.77
C ARG A 27 1.66 13.81 -8.97
N THR A 28 2.17 14.14 -10.14
CA THR A 28 1.40 14.16 -11.39
C THR A 28 0.88 12.77 -11.77
N ALA A 29 1.73 11.74 -11.72
CA ALA A 29 1.34 10.36 -11.94
C ALA A 29 0.25 9.92 -10.95
N ASP A 30 0.43 10.21 -9.66
CA ASP A 30 -0.56 9.88 -8.63
C ASP A 30 -1.91 10.58 -8.88
N LYS A 31 -1.90 11.83 -9.34
CA LYS A 31 -3.12 12.57 -9.71
C LYS A 31 -3.83 11.91 -10.89
N ILE A 32 -3.12 11.69 -12.01
CA ILE A 32 -3.66 11.02 -13.21
C ILE A 32 -4.25 9.65 -12.84
N TYR A 33 -3.57 8.92 -11.96
CA TYR A 33 -4.01 7.64 -11.46
C TYR A 33 -5.30 7.73 -10.65
N ARG A 34 -5.41 8.68 -9.72
CA ARG A 34 -6.62 8.87 -8.92
C ARG A 34 -7.82 9.31 -9.74
N ASP A 35 -7.60 10.15 -10.74
CA ASP A 35 -8.67 10.58 -11.66
C ASP A 35 -9.21 9.36 -12.41
N ALA A 36 -8.33 8.49 -12.92
CA ALA A 36 -8.72 7.24 -13.56
C ALA A 36 -9.44 6.27 -12.59
N LEU A 37 -8.96 6.13 -11.35
CA LEU A 37 -9.63 5.30 -10.35
C LEU A 37 -11.08 5.75 -10.11
N THR A 38 -11.30 7.07 -10.10
CA THR A 38 -12.62 7.65 -9.86
C THR A 38 -13.53 7.47 -11.07
N GLU A 39 -13.04 7.80 -12.27
CA GLU A 39 -13.78 7.67 -13.54
C GLU A 39 -14.26 6.24 -13.80
N TYR A 40 -13.44 5.25 -13.43
CA TYR A 40 -13.75 3.83 -13.64
C TYR A 40 -14.39 3.15 -12.41
N SER A 41 -14.78 3.94 -11.40
CA SER A 41 -15.43 3.49 -10.16
C SER A 41 -14.62 2.39 -9.42
N CYS A 42 -13.29 2.48 -9.51
CA CYS A 42 -12.34 1.55 -8.90
C CYS A 42 -11.95 1.94 -7.47
N VAL A 43 -12.29 3.14 -7.01
CA VAL A 43 -12.10 3.55 -5.62
C VAL A 43 -12.94 2.64 -4.72
N LEU A 44 -12.30 2.08 -3.70
CA LEU A 44 -13.00 1.29 -2.69
C LEU A 44 -13.61 2.22 -1.65
N THR A 45 -14.79 1.90 -1.15
CA THR A 45 -15.29 2.48 0.10
C THR A 45 -14.51 1.92 1.29
N ASP A 46 -14.63 2.54 2.46
CA ASP A 46 -13.99 2.03 3.68
C ASP A 46 -14.49 0.62 4.02
N ARG A 47 -15.78 0.36 3.83
CA ARG A 47 -16.39 -0.95 4.02
C ARG A 47 -15.83 -1.99 3.06
N GLU A 48 -15.73 -1.66 1.76
CA GLU A 48 -15.16 -2.58 0.76
C GLU A 48 -13.69 -2.88 1.05
N ALA A 49 -12.92 -1.90 1.55
CA ALA A 49 -11.54 -2.10 1.93
C ALA A 49 -11.40 -2.99 3.18
N GLU A 50 -12.27 -2.82 4.18
CA GLU A 50 -12.32 -3.69 5.37
C GLU A 50 -12.77 -5.12 5.01
N ASP A 51 -13.81 -5.27 4.20
CA ASP A 51 -14.31 -6.57 3.73
C ASP A 51 -13.20 -7.31 2.93
N ALA A 52 -12.50 -6.60 2.04
CA ALA A 52 -11.36 -7.17 1.32
C ALA A 52 -10.24 -7.57 2.29
N ALA A 53 -9.93 -6.77 3.31
CA ALA A 53 -8.92 -7.12 4.30
C ALA A 53 -9.29 -8.40 5.08
N VAL A 54 -10.56 -8.56 5.47
CA VAL A 54 -11.06 -9.79 6.12
C VAL A 54 -10.85 -11.00 5.21
N GLN A 55 -11.21 -10.88 3.93
CA GLN A 55 -11.04 -11.99 2.99
C GLN A 55 -9.58 -12.32 2.71
N LEU A 56 -8.70 -11.30 2.65
CA LEU A 56 -7.26 -11.51 2.53
C LEU A 56 -6.72 -12.29 3.73
N CYS A 57 -7.15 -11.94 4.96
CA CYS A 57 -6.77 -12.70 6.14
C CYS A 57 -7.16 -14.17 6.02
N ARG A 58 -8.38 -14.46 5.55
CA ARG A 58 -8.85 -15.84 5.34
C ARG A 58 -8.03 -16.56 4.27
N LEU A 59 -7.79 -15.92 3.13
CA LEU A 59 -7.07 -16.49 1.99
C LEU A 59 -5.62 -16.88 2.32
N GLU A 60 -4.98 -16.07 3.15
CA GLU A 60 -3.57 -16.21 3.55
C GLU A 60 -3.40 -16.95 4.90
N GLY A 61 -4.51 -17.22 5.61
CA GLY A 61 -4.49 -17.82 6.95
C GLY A 61 -3.86 -16.90 8.00
N LEU A 62 -4.09 -15.59 7.87
CA LEU A 62 -3.62 -14.59 8.83
C LEU A 62 -4.56 -14.54 10.03
N SER A 63 -3.98 -14.57 11.21
CA SER A 63 -4.67 -14.41 12.50
C SER A 63 -3.84 -13.52 13.42
N VAL A 64 -4.35 -13.19 14.61
CA VAL A 64 -3.58 -12.47 15.65
C VAL A 64 -2.21 -13.12 15.88
N LYS A 65 -2.15 -14.45 15.91
CA LYS A 65 -0.91 -15.21 16.07
C LYS A 65 0.10 -14.95 14.95
N SER A 66 -0.35 -14.65 13.74
CA SER A 66 0.52 -14.30 12.61
C SER A 66 1.28 -12.99 12.84
N PHE A 67 0.77 -12.11 13.72
CA PHE A 67 1.33 -10.79 14.01
C PHE A 67 1.97 -10.68 15.39
N GLU A 68 2.02 -11.76 16.17
CA GLU A 68 2.54 -11.78 17.55
C GLU A 68 3.93 -11.14 17.67
N LYS A 69 4.87 -11.51 16.79
CA LYS A 69 6.22 -10.91 16.78
C LYS A 69 6.20 -9.40 16.53
N ALA A 70 5.31 -8.93 15.65
CA ALA A 70 5.17 -7.51 15.36
C ALA A 70 4.52 -6.77 16.53
N ALA A 71 3.52 -7.37 17.18
CA ALA A 71 2.90 -6.82 18.38
C ALA A 71 3.93 -6.64 19.50
N ILE A 72 4.72 -7.66 19.80
CA ILE A 72 5.78 -7.62 20.82
C ILE A 72 6.81 -6.52 20.47
N ALA A 73 7.25 -6.44 19.22
CA ALA A 73 8.19 -5.40 18.80
C ALA A 73 7.61 -3.98 18.98
N MET A 74 6.34 -3.78 18.65
CA MET A 74 5.65 -2.50 18.85
C MET A 74 5.49 -2.16 20.34
N GLU A 75 5.19 -3.13 21.19
CA GLU A 75 5.11 -2.93 22.64
C GLU A 75 6.46 -2.48 23.23
N VAL A 76 7.56 -3.12 22.81
CA VAL A 76 8.92 -2.72 23.21
C VAL A 76 9.25 -1.30 22.73
N LEU A 77 8.90 -0.98 21.48
CA LEU A 77 9.04 0.37 20.93
C LEU A 77 8.27 1.41 21.76
N ILE A 78 7.00 1.13 22.08
CA ILE A 78 6.14 2.03 22.86
C ILE A 78 6.70 2.21 24.28
N LYS A 79 7.12 1.12 24.92
CA LYS A 79 7.79 1.17 26.22
C LYS A 79 9.03 2.07 26.18
N GLY A 80 9.85 1.94 25.14
CA GLY A 80 11.01 2.80 24.94
C GLY A 80 10.64 4.27 24.73
N LEU A 81 9.64 4.55 23.88
CA LEU A 81 9.18 5.91 23.63
C LEU A 81 8.65 6.58 24.91
N ARG A 82 7.87 5.85 25.73
CA ARG A 82 7.39 6.35 27.02
C ARG A 82 8.54 6.62 27.98
N ALA A 83 9.54 5.73 28.04
CA ALA A 83 10.72 5.92 28.87
C ALA A 83 11.49 7.22 28.52
N VAL A 84 11.62 7.55 27.24
CA VAL A 84 12.30 8.79 26.83
C VAL A 84 11.40 10.02 27.01
N VAL A 85 10.16 9.96 26.55
CA VAL A 85 9.28 11.14 26.46
C VAL A 85 8.65 11.49 27.81
N GLU A 86 8.20 10.49 28.55
CA GLU A 86 7.46 10.65 29.81
C GLU A 86 8.43 10.60 31.00
N GLN A 87 9.35 9.63 31.01
CA GLN A 87 10.29 9.41 32.12
C GLN A 87 11.64 10.14 31.94
N LYS A 88 11.83 10.87 30.83
CA LYS A 88 13.03 11.67 30.53
C LYS A 88 14.35 10.89 30.56
N ARG A 89 14.31 9.58 30.30
CA ARG A 89 15.51 8.74 30.21
C ARG A 89 16.29 9.01 28.93
N LYS A 90 17.61 8.81 28.94
CA LYS A 90 18.44 9.02 27.75
C LYS A 90 18.12 8.00 26.65
N PRO A 91 17.97 8.44 25.39
CA PRO A 91 17.66 7.58 24.25
C PRO A 91 18.54 6.33 24.10
N ASP A 92 19.85 6.48 24.24
CA ASP A 92 20.80 5.39 24.01
C ASP A 92 20.77 4.36 25.14
N GLU A 93 20.66 4.83 26.40
CA GLU A 93 20.48 3.97 27.57
C GLU A 93 19.18 3.15 27.47
N VAL A 94 18.09 3.76 26.99
CA VAL A 94 16.82 3.06 26.76
C VAL A 94 16.95 2.04 25.63
N TYR A 95 17.63 2.39 24.54
CA TYR A 95 17.82 1.51 23.38
C TYR A 95 18.54 0.22 23.77
N GLU A 96 19.66 0.34 24.50
CA GLU A 96 20.45 -0.80 24.96
C GLU A 96 19.71 -1.60 26.05
N SER A 97 19.14 -0.93 27.06
CA SER A 97 18.47 -1.62 28.18
C SER A 97 17.23 -2.41 27.75
N LEU A 98 16.50 -1.94 26.75
CA LEU A 98 15.36 -2.68 26.18
C LEU A 98 15.76 -3.67 25.08
N GLN A 99 17.06 -3.80 24.79
CA GLN A 99 17.60 -4.70 23.77
C GLN A 99 16.86 -4.56 22.43
N MET A 100 16.58 -3.31 22.02
CA MET A 100 15.73 -2.96 20.86
C MET A 100 16.12 -3.70 19.57
N LYS A 101 17.42 -3.96 19.39
CA LYS A 101 17.95 -4.74 18.25
C LYS A 101 17.36 -6.15 18.15
N LYS A 102 17.06 -6.82 19.26
CA LYS A 102 16.42 -8.16 19.27
C LYS A 102 15.02 -8.16 18.65
N TYR A 103 14.38 -7.00 18.62
CA TYR A 103 13.05 -6.79 18.06
C TYR A 103 13.08 -6.16 16.65
N ASN A 104 14.23 -6.21 15.97
CA ASN A 104 14.46 -5.60 14.66
C ASN A 104 14.26 -4.08 14.62
N ILE A 105 14.44 -3.39 15.75
CA ILE A 105 14.43 -1.93 15.82
C ILE A 105 15.88 -1.45 15.72
N SER A 106 16.27 -1.00 14.53
CA SER A 106 17.61 -0.45 14.29
C SER A 106 17.79 0.94 14.95
N PRO A 107 19.02 1.43 15.13
CA PRO A 107 19.26 2.79 15.63
C PRO A 107 18.63 3.87 14.73
N ALA A 108 18.64 3.67 13.42
CA ALA A 108 17.98 4.57 12.47
C ALA A 108 16.46 4.61 12.67
N ASN A 109 15.81 3.45 12.81
CA ASN A 109 14.38 3.36 13.11
C ASN A 109 14.07 4.03 14.45
N TRP A 110 14.88 3.75 15.48
CA TRP A 110 14.72 4.34 16.80
C TRP A 110 14.78 5.88 16.77
N SER A 111 15.79 6.44 16.10
CA SER A 111 15.94 7.88 15.89
C SER A 111 14.72 8.48 15.17
N TYR A 112 14.21 7.80 14.13
CA TYR A 112 12.99 8.21 13.44
C TYR A 112 11.78 8.27 14.38
N TYR A 113 11.56 7.22 15.17
CA TYR A 113 10.43 7.17 16.10
C TYR A 113 10.51 8.25 17.18
N LEU A 114 11.70 8.50 17.74
CA LEU A 114 11.90 9.59 18.69
C LEU A 114 11.59 10.96 18.09
N LYS A 115 12.01 11.20 16.84
CA LYS A 115 11.71 12.46 16.14
C LYS A 115 10.21 12.63 15.88
N LYS A 116 9.49 11.55 15.58
CA LYS A 116 8.07 11.58 15.20
C LYS A 116 7.10 11.55 16.38
N TYR A 117 7.43 10.86 17.48
CA TYR A 117 6.55 10.61 18.61
C TYR A 117 7.04 11.32 19.88
N ARG A 118 7.10 12.66 19.83
CA ARG A 118 7.66 13.51 20.91
C ARG A 118 6.72 13.78 22.09
N THR A 119 5.49 13.29 22.06
CA THR A 119 4.46 13.58 23.08
C THR A 119 3.72 12.31 23.50
N SER A 120 3.26 12.25 24.75
CA SER A 120 2.41 11.16 25.25
C SER A 120 1.19 10.93 24.39
N LYS A 121 0.54 11.99 23.90
CA LYS A 121 -0.63 11.89 22.99
C LYS A 121 -0.27 11.26 21.63
N ALA A 122 0.94 11.47 21.13
CA ALA A 122 1.39 10.82 19.90
C ALA A 122 1.69 9.33 20.14
N ILE A 123 2.34 9.01 21.26
CA ILE A 123 2.65 7.62 21.66
C ILE A 123 1.37 6.82 21.90
N ALA A 124 0.41 7.36 22.66
CA ALA A 124 -0.89 6.72 22.89
C ALA A 124 -1.69 6.49 21.60
N ARG A 125 -1.52 7.34 20.58
CA ARG A 125 -2.09 7.11 19.26
C ARG A 125 -1.41 5.97 18.51
N LEU A 126 -0.10 5.79 18.67
CA LEU A 126 0.64 4.67 18.09
C LEU A 126 0.25 3.33 18.75
N GLU A 127 0.06 3.34 20.07
CA GLU A 127 -0.31 2.17 20.86
C GLU A 127 -1.63 1.53 20.43
N LYS A 128 -2.59 2.34 19.98
CA LYS A 128 -3.86 1.86 19.40
C LYS A 128 -3.70 1.05 18.10
N TRP A 129 -2.50 0.96 17.53
CA TRP A 129 -2.20 0.21 16.31
C TRP A 129 -1.37 -1.06 16.55
N ILE A 130 -1.15 -1.46 17.81
CA ILE A 130 -0.52 -2.77 18.10
C ILE A 130 -1.43 -3.87 17.53
N PRO A 131 -0.95 -4.76 16.66
CA PRO A 131 -1.76 -5.79 16.01
C PRO A 131 -2.04 -6.99 16.94
N ASN A 132 -2.61 -6.72 18.11
CA ASN A 132 -2.92 -7.72 19.15
C ASN A 132 -4.38 -8.21 19.12
N ASN A 133 -5.19 -7.69 18.20
CA ASN A 133 -6.54 -8.17 17.94
C ASN A 133 -6.89 -8.07 16.45
N GLU A 134 -7.91 -8.82 16.07
CA GLU A 134 -8.32 -8.97 14.67
C GLU A 134 -8.77 -7.64 14.04
N GLN A 135 -9.50 -6.81 14.78
CA GLN A 135 -9.99 -5.54 14.25
C GLN A 135 -8.86 -4.58 13.87
N ILE A 136 -7.80 -4.49 14.68
CA ILE A 136 -6.63 -3.67 14.36
C ILE A 136 -5.91 -4.20 13.12
N ILE A 137 -5.79 -5.53 13.00
CA ILE A 137 -5.18 -6.18 11.82
C ILE A 137 -5.98 -5.86 10.56
N ILE A 138 -7.31 -6.04 10.59
CA ILE A 138 -8.20 -5.74 9.47
C ILE A 138 -8.06 -4.27 9.06
N ARG A 139 -8.15 -3.32 10.00
CA ARG A 139 -8.02 -1.88 9.70
C ARG A 139 -6.65 -1.52 9.12
N SER A 140 -5.59 -2.13 9.65
CA SER A 140 -4.23 -1.91 9.17
C SER A 140 -4.04 -2.45 7.76
N LEU A 141 -4.57 -3.64 7.47
CA LEU A 141 -4.56 -4.22 6.14
C LEU A 141 -5.42 -3.40 5.18
N ALA A 142 -6.65 -3.05 5.55
CA ALA A 142 -7.54 -2.23 4.74
C ALA A 142 -6.86 -0.93 4.30
N LYS A 143 -6.22 -0.22 5.24
CA LYS A 143 -5.49 1.02 4.93
C LYS A 143 -4.33 0.82 3.96
N ASN A 144 -3.55 -0.24 4.11
CA ASN A 144 -2.33 -0.45 3.34
C ASN A 144 -2.58 -1.15 1.99
N TYR A 145 -3.48 -2.14 1.95
CA TYR A 145 -3.80 -2.92 0.76
C TYR A 145 -4.81 -2.23 -0.17
N ARG A 146 -5.61 -1.28 0.34
CA ARG A 146 -6.60 -0.56 -0.48
C ARG A 146 -6.01 -0.03 -1.78
N ARG A 147 -4.88 0.67 -1.73
CA ARG A 147 -4.24 1.21 -2.93
C ARG A 147 -3.83 0.13 -3.92
N ILE A 148 -3.41 -1.04 -3.45
CA ILE A 148 -2.99 -2.14 -4.32
C ILE A 148 -4.21 -2.75 -5.01
N ILE A 149 -5.29 -2.95 -4.27
CA ILE A 149 -6.54 -3.51 -4.81
C ILE A 149 -7.18 -2.53 -5.79
N GLU A 150 -7.29 -1.25 -5.43
CA GLU A 150 -7.78 -0.19 -6.33
C GLU A 150 -6.96 -0.14 -7.62
N ARG A 151 -5.63 -0.20 -7.49
CA ARG A 151 -4.73 -0.24 -8.65
C ARG A 151 -4.98 -1.45 -9.54
N TRP A 152 -5.11 -2.61 -8.92
CA TRP A 152 -5.35 -3.86 -9.61
C TRP A 152 -6.71 -3.87 -10.32
N LEU A 153 -7.76 -3.32 -9.69
CA LEU A 153 -9.08 -3.18 -10.29
C LEU A 153 -9.05 -2.32 -11.56
N LEU A 154 -8.37 -1.18 -11.51
CA LEU A 154 -8.20 -0.33 -12.68
C LEU A 154 -7.43 -1.05 -13.79
N GLU A 155 -6.35 -1.74 -13.45
CA GLU A 155 -5.60 -2.55 -14.41
C GLU A 155 -6.51 -3.58 -15.11
N GLN A 156 -7.33 -4.31 -14.36
CA GLN A 156 -8.26 -5.27 -14.95
C GLN A 156 -9.32 -4.61 -15.83
N LYS A 157 -9.87 -3.44 -15.43
CA LYS A 157 -10.80 -2.68 -16.28
C LYS A 157 -10.17 -2.24 -17.59
N ILE A 158 -8.94 -1.70 -17.53
CA ILE A 158 -8.17 -1.31 -18.72
C ILE A 158 -8.02 -2.50 -19.68
N LEU A 159 -7.69 -3.69 -19.16
CA LEU A 159 -7.52 -4.89 -19.96
C LEU A 159 -8.84 -5.37 -20.59
N ILE A 160 -9.95 -5.32 -19.85
CA ILE A 160 -11.29 -5.67 -20.36
C ILE A 160 -11.68 -4.73 -21.51
N ILE A 161 -11.45 -3.42 -21.35
CA ILE A 161 -11.76 -2.41 -22.38
C ILE A 161 -10.88 -2.60 -23.61
N SER A 162 -9.57 -2.75 -23.41
CA SER A 162 -8.59 -2.81 -24.51
C SER A 162 -8.62 -4.13 -25.28
N SER A 163 -9.04 -5.22 -24.65
CA SER A 163 -9.16 -6.52 -25.32
C SER A 163 -10.32 -6.57 -26.32
N ARG A 164 -11.32 -5.68 -26.20
CA ARG A 164 -12.41 -5.55 -27.18
C ARG A 164 -11.93 -4.95 -28.51
N SER A 165 -10.96 -4.04 -28.45
CA SER A 165 -10.45 -3.31 -29.62
C SER A 165 -9.21 -3.95 -30.26
N THR A 166 -8.41 -4.65 -29.46
CA THR A 166 -7.08 -5.15 -29.87
C THR A 166 -6.78 -6.50 -29.20
N PRO A 167 -7.39 -7.60 -29.65
CA PRO A 167 -7.32 -8.88 -28.93
C PRO A 167 -5.90 -9.47 -28.88
N ASN A 168 -5.12 -9.34 -29.97
CA ASN A 168 -3.83 -10.02 -30.17
C ASN A 168 -2.60 -9.30 -29.57
N VAL A 169 -2.82 -8.24 -28.80
CA VAL A 169 -1.76 -7.43 -28.18
C VAL A 169 -1.51 -7.92 -26.74
N SER A 170 -0.27 -7.90 -26.27
CA SER A 170 0.05 -8.32 -24.89
C SER A 170 -0.61 -7.39 -23.87
N ASP A 171 -0.90 -7.91 -22.68
CA ASP A 171 -1.51 -7.11 -21.60
C ASP A 171 -0.66 -5.88 -21.22
N GLU A 172 0.66 -6.02 -21.24
CA GLU A 172 1.60 -4.92 -20.96
C GLU A 172 1.49 -3.82 -22.02
N GLN A 173 1.42 -4.20 -23.29
CA GLN A 173 1.25 -3.25 -24.39
C GLN A 173 -0.14 -2.59 -24.36
N LYS A 174 -1.19 -3.33 -24.00
CA LYS A 174 -2.55 -2.78 -23.81
C LYS A 174 -2.57 -1.72 -22.71
N ILE A 175 -2.01 -2.03 -21.54
CA ILE A 175 -1.92 -1.09 -20.40
C ILE A 175 -1.10 0.15 -20.78
N ARG A 176 0.07 -0.05 -21.39
CA ARG A 176 0.94 1.06 -21.82
C ARG A 176 0.26 1.97 -22.82
N SER A 177 -0.43 1.39 -23.81
CA SER A 177 -1.14 2.15 -24.84
C SER A 177 -2.35 2.91 -24.26
N TRP A 178 -3.04 2.32 -23.28
CA TRP A 178 -4.13 3.00 -22.58
C TRP A 178 -3.63 4.21 -21.80
N TRP A 179 -2.57 4.06 -21.00
CA TRP A 179 -1.97 5.19 -20.28
C TRP A 179 -1.38 6.24 -21.21
N LYS A 180 -0.73 5.83 -22.30
CA LYS A 180 -0.21 6.74 -23.32
C LYS A 180 -1.31 7.67 -23.86
N ARG A 181 -2.45 7.13 -24.29
CA ARG A 181 -3.58 7.94 -24.77
C ARG A 181 -4.04 8.97 -23.73
N ARG A 182 -4.13 8.59 -22.47
CA ARG A 182 -4.56 9.48 -21.38
C ARG A 182 -3.52 10.57 -21.07
N VAL A 183 -2.24 10.23 -21.10
CA VAL A 183 -1.12 11.17 -20.87
C VAL A 183 -0.97 12.13 -22.06
N ASP A 184 -1.14 11.65 -23.30
CA ASP A 184 -1.04 12.47 -24.50
C ASP A 184 -2.08 13.59 -24.54
N GLN A 185 -3.27 13.37 -23.96
CA GLN A 185 -4.35 14.36 -23.80
C GLN A 185 -4.00 15.51 -22.84
N GLN A 186 -2.93 15.39 -22.03
CA GLN A 186 -2.47 16.44 -21.13
C GLN A 186 -1.52 17.38 -21.89
N ALA A 187 -2.07 18.45 -22.48
CA ALA A 187 -1.33 19.39 -23.34
C ALA A 187 -0.20 20.13 -22.60
N GLN A 188 -0.33 20.31 -21.29
CA GLN A 188 0.63 21.01 -20.43
C GLN A 188 1.88 20.20 -20.06
N ILE A 189 1.94 18.91 -20.41
CA ILE A 189 3.06 18.03 -20.05
C ILE A 189 4.03 17.93 -21.24
N SER A 190 5.33 18.14 -21.00
CA SER A 190 6.36 18.03 -22.03
C SER A 190 6.48 16.62 -22.59
N GLY A 191 6.99 16.45 -23.82
CA GLY A 191 7.15 15.13 -24.44
C GLY A 191 8.02 14.17 -23.60
N THR A 192 9.14 14.66 -23.07
CA THR A 192 10.03 13.87 -22.20
C THR A 192 9.34 13.44 -20.91
N ASP A 193 8.58 14.33 -20.28
CA ASP A 193 7.84 14.00 -19.05
C ASP A 193 6.70 13.01 -19.30
N LYS A 194 6.05 13.09 -20.48
CA LYS A 194 5.02 12.12 -20.87
C LYS A 194 5.57 10.69 -20.89
N ASP A 195 6.76 10.47 -21.46
CA ASP A 195 7.37 9.14 -21.50
C ASP A 195 7.70 8.61 -20.10
N VAL A 196 8.22 9.47 -19.21
CA VAL A 196 8.49 9.10 -17.80
C VAL A 196 7.18 8.74 -17.08
N LEU A 197 6.13 9.55 -17.24
CA LEU A 197 4.82 9.30 -16.64
C LEU A 197 4.21 8.00 -17.13
N ILE A 198 4.26 7.72 -18.43
CA ILE A 198 3.79 6.44 -19.00
C ILE A 198 4.55 5.28 -18.38
N GLY A 199 5.87 5.42 -18.21
CA GLY A 199 6.72 4.41 -17.56
C GLY A 199 6.38 4.17 -16.08
N ILE A 200 5.91 5.19 -15.35
CA ILE A 200 5.45 5.07 -13.97
C ILE A 200 4.06 4.41 -13.92
N LEU A 201 3.12 4.92 -14.72
CA LEU A 201 1.70 4.54 -14.71
C LEU A 201 1.47 3.12 -15.24
N SER A 202 2.28 2.67 -16.20
CA SER A 202 2.11 1.37 -16.87
C SER A 202 2.69 0.19 -16.08
N ARG A 203 3.28 0.42 -14.90
CA ARG A 203 3.83 -0.65 -14.08
C ARG A 203 2.70 -1.56 -13.57
N ARG A 204 2.85 -2.85 -13.82
CA ARG A 204 1.90 -3.87 -13.36
C ARG A 204 1.85 -3.91 -11.84
N VAL A 205 0.67 -4.14 -11.31
CA VAL A 205 0.51 -4.39 -9.88
C VAL A 205 1.11 -5.76 -9.55
N PRO A 206 2.03 -5.87 -8.57
CA PRO A 206 2.61 -7.15 -8.17
C PRO A 206 1.59 -7.96 -7.36
N MET A 207 0.64 -8.58 -8.04
CA MET A 207 -0.43 -9.39 -7.45
C MET A 207 -0.18 -10.89 -7.69
N PRO A 208 0.01 -11.71 -6.64
CA PRO A 208 0.14 -13.16 -6.79
C PRO A 208 -1.07 -13.77 -7.50
N LYS A 209 -0.85 -14.80 -8.34
CA LYS A 209 -1.92 -15.43 -9.16
C LYS A 209 -3.14 -15.85 -8.34
N LYS A 210 -2.92 -16.50 -7.19
CA LYS A 210 -3.99 -16.91 -6.25
C LYS A 210 -4.82 -15.72 -5.76
N GLN A 211 -4.17 -14.60 -5.43
CA GLN A 211 -4.85 -13.38 -5.00
C GLN A 211 -5.61 -12.74 -6.17
N ALA A 212 -5.00 -12.67 -7.35
CA ALA A 212 -5.65 -12.12 -8.54
C ALA A 212 -6.92 -12.90 -8.92
N GLU A 213 -6.89 -14.24 -8.88
CA GLU A 213 -8.06 -15.09 -9.12
C GLU A 213 -9.16 -14.85 -8.07
N PHE A 214 -8.77 -14.77 -6.80
CA PHE A 214 -9.70 -14.45 -5.71
C PHE A 214 -10.36 -13.07 -5.91
N TRP A 215 -9.57 -12.03 -6.21
CA TRP A 215 -10.09 -10.67 -6.40
C TRP A 215 -10.98 -10.55 -7.63
N LYS A 216 -10.72 -11.31 -8.69
CA LYS A 216 -11.61 -11.37 -9.86
C LYS A 216 -13.02 -11.83 -9.48
N GLN A 217 -13.11 -12.82 -8.59
CA GLN A 217 -14.40 -13.32 -8.11
C GLN A 217 -15.04 -12.31 -7.13
N HIS A 218 -14.27 -11.84 -6.14
CA HIS A 218 -14.77 -10.95 -5.09
C HIS A 218 -15.29 -9.62 -5.64
N PHE A 219 -14.58 -9.02 -6.60
CA PHE A 219 -14.95 -7.74 -7.22
C PHE A 219 -15.61 -7.87 -8.58
N LYS A 220 -16.19 -9.04 -8.91
CA LYS A 220 -16.85 -9.28 -10.20
C LYS A 220 -17.86 -8.18 -10.57
N HIS A 221 -18.62 -7.69 -9.60
CA HIS A 221 -19.60 -6.63 -9.80
C HIS A 221 -18.94 -5.30 -10.22
N LYS A 222 -17.88 -4.86 -9.52
CA LYS A 222 -17.12 -3.65 -9.91
C LYS A 222 -16.43 -3.81 -11.25
N LEU A 223 -15.86 -4.98 -11.55
CA LEU A 223 -15.18 -5.22 -12.84
C LEU A 223 -16.15 -5.15 -14.02
N ASN A 224 -17.40 -5.56 -13.82
CA ASN A 224 -18.43 -5.54 -14.85
C ASN A 224 -19.25 -4.24 -14.87
N SER A 225 -19.08 -3.35 -13.88
CA SER A 225 -19.79 -2.08 -13.88
C SER A 225 -19.27 -1.20 -15.03
N PRO A 226 -20.18 -0.55 -15.81
CA PRO A 226 -19.75 0.43 -16.79
C PRO A 226 -18.95 1.54 -16.11
N ALA A 227 -18.04 2.17 -16.85
CA ALA A 227 -17.43 3.42 -16.38
C ALA A 227 -18.53 4.46 -16.22
N ASP A 228 -18.45 5.28 -15.17
CA ASP A 228 -19.35 6.39 -15.00
C ASP A 228 -19.08 7.37 -16.14
N LYS A 229 -19.95 7.38 -17.16
CA LYS A 229 -19.89 8.38 -18.23
C LYS A 229 -20.22 9.73 -17.58
N LYS A 230 -19.19 10.54 -17.34
CA LYS A 230 -19.35 11.98 -17.12
C LYS A 230 -19.23 12.70 -18.45
#